data_AF-A0A7S2YP81-F1
#
_entry.id   AF-A0A7S2YP81-F1
#
_cell.length_a   1.000
_cell.length_b   1.000
_cell.length_c   1.000
_cell.angle_alpha   90.00
_cell.angle_beta   90.00
_cell.angle_gamma   90.00
#
_symmetry.space_group_name_H-M   'P 1'
#
loop_
_entity.id
_entity.type
_entity.pdbx_description
1 polymer ?
#
loop_
_entity_poly.entity_id
_entity_poly.type
_entity_poly.pdbx_seq_one_letter_code
_entity_poly.pdbx_strand_id
1 'polypeptide(L)'
;LTSIFDSVFSGSKRSSTIVQGLSASIYNWAELAINCLHGESDPRCLIQLLRLLAGLQEAFVPVLQSNFPIDALFDAVSAYYPVQFTPPPNMKVPVTKEDLVQALWKILSFTKYDEACIRAGRDSMFGLTLGLILDQLLPLPEDEPATLQEQKDGLMDLKLLLNISKTGNDAIVKVEAIEQTQIDAKALAQISSALRSIHSQTAIQGAAGTPGSVTPQQVSLLCRDLTSYIAFACEQQTKNKMYWQTFVKDTMQEILRGKSTSAWSRPDIVFLSCLASCGGVKSLKLVLDHSLPPLLEVVAETDLNSAEDDFTAAKRATAVSTSLFGIAALCAAVQTSANRQPAGVVLDPHPLQSD
;
A
#
# COMPACT_ATOMS: atom_id res chain seq x y z
N LEU A 1 18.93 29.31 8.01
CA LEU A 1 18.36 28.80 9.28
C LEU A 1 19.22 27.68 9.86
N THR A 2 19.55 26.64 9.09
CA THR A 2 20.42 25.52 9.51
C THR A 2 21.78 25.97 10.06
N SER A 3 22.51 26.87 9.39
CA SER A 3 23.82 27.34 9.91
C SER A 3 23.72 28.23 11.16
N ILE A 4 22.58 28.88 11.38
CA ILE A 4 22.32 29.65 12.61
C ILE A 4 22.05 28.68 13.75
N PHE A 5 21.28 27.62 13.50
CA PHE A 5 21.06 26.58 14.49
C PHE A 5 22.35 25.83 14.83
N ASP A 6 23.16 25.43 13.86
CA ASP A 6 24.44 24.74 14.11
C ASP A 6 25.40 25.59 14.96
N SER A 7 25.40 26.91 14.75
CA SER A 7 26.14 27.87 15.58
C SER A 7 25.60 28.00 17.01
N VAL A 8 24.29 27.82 17.23
CA VAL A 8 23.65 27.94 18.56
C VAL A 8 23.79 26.64 19.36
N PHE A 9 23.78 25.49 18.70
CA PHE A 9 23.81 24.17 19.34
C PHE A 9 25.23 23.64 19.64
N SER A 10 26.30 24.25 19.12
CA SER A 10 27.66 23.68 19.16
C SER A 10 28.57 24.05 20.34
N GLY A 11 28.15 24.89 21.31
CA GLY A 11 29.02 25.08 22.48
C GLY A 11 28.57 26.09 23.54
N SER A 12 28.06 25.60 24.67
CA SER A 12 28.11 26.19 26.03
C SER A 12 26.92 25.68 26.89
N LYS A 13 27.13 25.45 28.19
CA LYS A 13 26.03 25.15 29.13
C LYS A 13 24.92 26.21 29.11
N ARG A 14 25.24 27.47 28.79
CA ARG A 14 24.26 28.56 28.63
C ARG A 14 23.41 28.43 27.36
N SER A 15 23.94 27.82 26.30
CA SER A 15 23.16 27.47 25.09
C SER A 15 22.09 26.43 25.42
N SER A 16 22.37 25.48 26.33
CA SER A 16 21.42 24.40 26.63
C SER A 16 20.09 24.89 27.22
N THR A 17 20.10 25.86 28.14
CA THR A 17 18.87 26.40 28.76
C THR A 17 18.06 27.25 27.78
N ILE A 18 18.72 28.04 26.93
CA ILE A 18 18.05 28.86 25.91
C ILE A 18 17.39 27.95 24.87
N VAL A 19 18.11 26.91 24.43
CA VAL A 19 17.61 25.88 23.52
C VAL A 19 16.39 25.16 24.11
N GLN A 20 16.45 24.78 25.39
CA GLN A 20 15.32 24.12 26.07
C GLN A 20 14.09 25.04 26.17
N GLY A 21 14.28 26.30 26.53
CA GLY A 21 13.19 27.28 26.59
C GLY A 21 12.56 27.56 25.22
N LEU A 22 13.38 27.64 24.17
CA LEU A 22 12.91 27.78 22.80
C LEU A 22 12.14 26.53 22.34
N SER A 23 12.64 25.33 22.62
CA SER A 23 11.98 24.06 22.30
C SER A 23 10.59 23.97 22.95
N ALA A 24 10.47 24.29 24.24
CA ALA A 24 9.19 24.34 24.94
C ALA A 24 8.23 25.38 24.35
N SER A 25 8.73 26.56 23.97
CA SER A 25 7.90 27.61 23.38
C SER A 25 7.39 27.24 21.98
N ILE A 26 8.24 26.60 21.17
CA ILE A 26 7.90 26.07 19.85
C ILE A 26 6.88 24.92 19.97
N TYR A 27 7.06 24.03 20.94
CA TYR A 27 6.12 22.95 21.22
C TYR A 27 4.73 23.51 21.58
N ASN A 28 4.66 24.44 22.53
CA ASN A 28 3.40 25.08 22.93
C ASN A 28 2.73 25.81 21.76
N TRP A 29 3.51 26.40 20.85
CA TRP A 29 2.96 27.04 19.66
C TRP A 29 2.40 26.02 18.65
N ALA A 30 3.09 24.89 18.46
CA ALA A 30 2.58 23.79 17.64
C ALA A 30 1.27 23.23 18.21
N GLU A 31 1.21 22.98 19.53
CA GLU A 31 -0.03 22.54 20.19
C GLU A 31 -1.17 23.56 20.05
N LEU A 32 -0.89 24.85 20.22
CA LEU A 32 -1.89 25.90 20.02
C LEU A 32 -2.44 25.87 18.59
N ALA A 33 -1.56 25.74 17.58
CA ALA A 33 -1.97 25.68 16.18
C ALA A 33 -2.81 24.42 15.88
N ILE A 34 -2.45 23.28 16.48
CA ILE A 34 -3.22 22.02 16.38
C ILE A 34 -4.60 22.19 17.02
N ASN A 35 -4.67 22.83 18.18
CA ASN A 35 -5.93 23.09 18.87
C ASN A 35 -6.86 24.02 18.07
N CYS A 36 -6.30 24.97 17.31
CA CYS A 36 -7.09 25.81 16.40
C CYS A 36 -7.75 25.03 15.25
N LEU A 37 -7.26 23.83 14.92
CA LEU A 37 -7.85 22.98 13.88
C LEU A 37 -9.11 22.26 14.38
N HIS A 38 -9.28 22.08 15.69
CA HIS A 38 -10.42 21.34 16.22
C HIS A 38 -11.74 22.06 15.96
N GLY A 39 -12.63 21.42 15.21
CA GLY A 39 -13.97 21.94 14.91
C GLY A 39 -14.03 23.03 13.83
N GLU A 40 -12.93 23.27 13.10
CA GLU A 40 -12.97 24.16 11.93
C GLU A 40 -13.76 23.51 10.78
N SER A 41 -14.69 24.27 10.19
CA SER A 41 -15.57 23.77 9.12
C SER A 41 -15.52 24.64 7.86
N ASP A 42 -14.99 25.87 7.94
CA ASP A 42 -14.78 26.70 6.77
C ASP A 42 -13.57 26.17 5.98
N PRO A 43 -13.75 25.74 4.72
CA PRO A 43 -12.69 25.14 3.92
C PRO A 43 -11.51 26.10 3.68
N ARG A 44 -11.75 27.42 3.71
CA ARG A 44 -10.70 28.43 3.52
C ARG A 44 -9.83 28.52 4.77
N CYS A 45 -10.45 28.56 5.94
CA CYS A 45 -9.75 28.55 7.22
C CYS A 45 -8.98 27.24 7.40
N LEU A 46 -9.63 26.11 7.08
CA LEU A 46 -9.05 24.78 7.16
C LEU A 46 -7.77 24.67 6.32
N ILE A 47 -7.79 25.12 5.05
CA ILE A 47 -6.58 25.13 4.21
C ILE A 47 -5.45 25.96 4.82
N GLN A 48 -5.75 27.14 5.37
CA GLN A 48 -4.71 28.00 5.95
C GLN A 48 -4.09 27.34 7.19
N LEU A 49 -4.90 26.71 8.04
CA LEU A 49 -4.43 25.98 9.21
C LEU A 49 -3.62 24.75 8.82
N LEU A 50 -4.08 23.95 7.85
CA LEU A 50 -3.33 22.79 7.36
C LEU A 50 -1.98 23.21 6.75
N ARG A 51 -1.95 24.29 5.96
CA ARG A 51 -0.70 24.83 5.40
C ARG A 51 0.24 25.36 6.48
N LEU A 52 -0.29 26.03 7.50
CA LEU A 52 0.48 26.48 8.65
C LEU A 52 1.11 25.28 9.35
N LEU A 53 0.32 24.27 9.72
CA LEU A 53 0.77 23.06 10.42
C LEU A 53 1.83 22.29 9.63
N ALA A 54 1.64 22.11 8.32
CA ALA A 54 2.65 21.51 7.45
C ALA A 54 3.97 22.31 7.47
N GLY A 55 3.86 23.65 7.43
CA GLY A 55 5.02 24.54 7.58
C GLY A 55 5.70 24.42 8.95
N LEU A 56 4.94 24.23 10.03
CA LEU A 56 5.49 24.02 11.38
C LEU A 56 6.24 22.71 11.47
N GLN A 57 5.64 21.62 10.98
CA GLN A 57 6.28 20.31 10.94
C GLN A 57 7.62 20.39 10.23
N GLU A 58 7.68 21.04 9.07
CA GLU A 58 8.92 21.17 8.29
C GLU A 58 9.95 22.08 8.96
N ALA A 59 9.54 23.26 9.41
CA ALA A 59 10.45 24.25 9.99
C ALA A 59 11.07 23.78 11.30
N PHE A 60 10.36 22.96 12.08
CA PHE A 60 10.76 22.58 13.43
C PHE A 60 11.45 21.23 13.56
N VAL A 61 11.64 20.47 12.45
CA VAL A 61 12.39 19.20 12.46
C VAL A 61 13.74 19.33 13.20
N PRO A 62 14.57 20.37 12.94
CA PRO A 62 15.89 20.45 13.57
C PRO A 62 15.83 20.68 15.09
N VAL A 63 14.73 21.25 15.60
CA VAL A 63 14.62 21.71 17.00
C VAL A 63 13.85 20.71 17.86
N LEU A 64 12.73 20.19 17.34
CA LEU A 64 11.85 19.32 18.12
C LEU A 64 12.21 17.84 17.99
N GLN A 65 12.72 17.38 16.84
CA GLN A 65 13.01 15.96 16.62
C GLN A 65 11.82 15.08 17.10
N SER A 66 12.03 14.07 17.95
CA SER A 66 10.96 13.20 18.49
C SER A 66 9.92 13.91 19.38
N ASN A 67 10.17 15.15 19.80
CA ASN A 67 9.29 15.89 20.70
C ASN A 67 8.17 16.63 19.98
N PHE A 68 8.11 16.59 18.65
CA PHE A 68 6.96 17.16 17.94
C PHE A 68 5.67 16.42 18.37
N PRO A 69 4.55 17.13 18.61
CA PRO A 69 3.29 16.51 19.05
C PRO A 69 2.57 15.81 17.88
N ILE A 70 3.18 14.72 17.38
CA ILE A 70 2.66 13.95 16.23
C ILE A 70 1.27 13.37 16.51
N ASP A 71 1.08 12.74 17.66
CA ASP A 71 -0.21 12.12 18.04
C ASP A 71 -1.33 13.16 18.07
N ALA A 72 -1.13 14.28 18.77
CA ALA A 72 -2.13 15.36 18.83
C ALA A 72 -2.38 16.00 17.46
N LEU A 73 -1.35 16.16 16.63
CA LEU A 73 -1.52 16.64 15.27
C LEU A 73 -2.35 15.67 14.45
N PHE A 74 -2.03 14.38 14.51
CA PHE A 74 -2.74 13.32 13.81
C PHE A 74 -4.20 13.24 14.23
N ASP A 75 -4.50 13.25 15.53
CA ASP A 75 -5.86 13.26 16.07
C ASP A 75 -6.67 14.44 15.52
N ALA A 76 -6.05 15.63 15.42
CA ALA A 76 -6.71 16.81 14.89
C ALA A 76 -6.96 16.73 13.37
N VAL A 77 -6.02 16.18 12.58
CA VAL A 77 -6.15 16.16 11.11
C VAL A 77 -6.91 14.94 10.58
N SER A 78 -6.87 13.81 11.29
CA SER A 78 -7.51 12.55 10.89
C SER A 78 -9.02 12.68 10.76
N ALA A 79 -9.65 13.54 11.57
CA ALA A 79 -11.08 13.85 11.48
C ALA A 79 -11.52 14.44 10.13
N TYR A 80 -10.58 14.93 9.31
CA TYR A 80 -10.85 15.47 7.98
C TYR A 80 -10.58 14.46 6.85
N TYR A 81 -10.19 13.23 7.19
CA TYR A 81 -9.96 12.14 6.25
C TYR A 81 -11.11 11.11 6.27
N PRO A 82 -11.62 10.65 5.10
CA PRO A 82 -11.35 11.18 3.77
C PRO A 82 -12.01 12.57 3.58
N VAL A 83 -11.45 13.41 2.71
CA VAL A 83 -11.99 14.75 2.47
C VAL A 83 -13.36 14.65 1.80
N GLN A 84 -14.41 14.94 2.58
CA GLN A 84 -15.77 15.10 2.09
C GLN A 84 -16.06 16.59 1.91
N PHE A 85 -15.97 17.07 0.67
CA PHE A 85 -16.17 18.49 0.37
C PHE A 85 -17.02 18.67 -0.89
N THR A 86 -18.07 19.48 -0.77
CA THR A 86 -18.87 19.98 -1.89
C THR A 86 -18.89 21.50 -1.83
N PRO A 87 -18.28 22.20 -2.82
CA PRO A 87 -18.22 23.65 -2.78
C PRO A 87 -19.61 24.29 -2.89
N PRO A 88 -19.92 25.31 -2.07
CA PRO A 88 -21.10 26.14 -2.25
C PRO A 88 -21.21 26.73 -3.67
N PRO A 89 -22.41 26.74 -4.29
CA PRO A 89 -22.59 27.11 -5.70
C PRO A 89 -22.26 28.57 -6.04
N ASN A 90 -22.16 29.47 -5.06
CA ASN A 90 -22.02 30.92 -5.27
C ASN A 90 -20.64 31.48 -4.84
N MET A 91 -19.60 30.66 -4.74
CA MET A 91 -18.28 31.12 -4.30
C MET A 91 -17.52 31.84 -5.43
N LYS A 92 -17.05 33.07 -5.18
CA LYS A 92 -16.30 33.88 -6.17
C LYS A 92 -14.92 33.31 -6.51
N VAL A 93 -14.25 32.68 -5.54
CA VAL A 93 -13.01 31.92 -5.72
C VAL A 93 -13.22 30.60 -4.98
N PRO A 94 -13.62 29.53 -5.68
CA PRO A 94 -13.94 28.27 -5.02
C PRO A 94 -12.65 27.60 -4.54
N VAL A 95 -12.58 27.33 -3.23
CA VAL A 95 -11.70 26.27 -2.72
C VAL A 95 -12.16 24.96 -3.33
N THR A 96 -11.23 24.15 -3.85
CA THR A 96 -11.54 22.85 -4.43
C THR A 96 -11.34 21.72 -3.41
N LYS A 97 -11.94 20.54 -3.66
CA LYS A 97 -11.68 19.35 -2.87
C LYS A 97 -10.19 18.98 -2.94
N GLU A 98 -9.60 19.15 -4.12
CA GLU A 98 -8.19 18.87 -4.40
C GLU A 98 -7.25 19.76 -3.58
N ASP A 99 -7.59 21.04 -3.36
CA ASP A 99 -6.80 21.92 -2.51
C ASP A 99 -6.75 21.43 -1.05
N LEU A 100 -7.89 20.96 -0.53
CA LEU A 100 -7.99 20.40 0.82
C LEU A 100 -7.22 19.08 0.93
N VAL A 101 -7.42 18.17 -0.03
CA VAL A 101 -6.69 16.90 -0.12
C VAL A 101 -5.19 17.16 -0.15
N GLN A 102 -4.71 18.08 -0.98
CA GLN A 102 -3.29 18.41 -1.07
C GLN A 102 -2.75 19.01 0.23
N ALA A 103 -3.51 19.89 0.89
CA ALA A 103 -3.09 20.50 2.16
C ALA A 103 -3.01 19.46 3.28
N LEU A 104 -4.00 18.57 3.37
CA LEU A 104 -4.04 17.47 4.33
C LEU A 104 -2.89 16.49 4.11
N TRP A 105 -2.66 16.09 2.85
CA TRP A 105 -1.61 15.14 2.51
C TRP A 105 -0.20 15.65 2.78
N LYS A 106 0.05 16.96 2.72
CA LYS A 106 1.34 17.53 3.13
C LYS A 106 1.67 17.25 4.60
N ILE A 107 0.65 17.07 5.45
CA ILE A 107 0.82 16.70 6.86
C ILE A 107 0.93 15.19 7.00
N LEU A 108 -0.02 14.45 6.45
CA LEU A 108 -0.14 12.99 6.62
C LEU A 108 1.02 12.21 5.98
N SER A 109 1.66 12.76 4.95
CA SER A 109 2.85 12.15 4.31
C SER A 109 4.17 12.64 4.91
N PHE A 110 4.15 13.46 5.96
CA PHE A 110 5.37 14.03 6.53
C PHE A 110 6.06 13.06 7.51
N THR A 111 7.03 12.30 7.01
CA THR A 111 7.68 11.20 7.75
C THR A 111 9.00 11.57 8.44
N LYS A 112 9.44 12.85 8.39
CA LYS A 112 10.75 13.25 8.93
C LYS A 112 10.89 13.05 10.45
N TYR A 113 9.79 12.87 11.18
CA TYR A 113 9.79 12.60 12.62
C TYR A 113 9.73 11.10 12.97
N ASP A 114 9.44 10.24 12.00
CA ASP A 114 9.03 8.85 12.24
C ASP A 114 10.12 8.02 12.91
N GLU A 115 11.36 8.11 12.42
CA GLU A 115 12.49 7.38 12.99
C GLU A 115 12.72 7.72 14.48
N ALA A 116 12.51 8.99 14.83
CA ALA A 116 12.68 9.47 16.19
C ALA A 116 11.50 9.04 17.08
N CYS A 117 10.26 9.04 16.56
CA CYS A 117 9.07 8.55 17.25
C CYS A 117 9.15 7.05 17.53
N ILE A 118 9.53 6.25 16.52
CA ILE A 118 9.71 4.79 16.64
C ILE A 118 10.76 4.44 17.69
N ARG A 119 11.91 5.13 17.70
CA ARG A 119 12.94 4.95 18.74
C ARG A 119 12.44 5.28 20.15
N ALA A 120 11.51 6.23 20.26
CA ALA A 120 10.88 6.61 21.52
C ALA A 120 9.71 5.68 21.91
N GLY A 121 9.38 4.66 21.10
CA GLY A 121 8.24 3.77 21.31
C GLY A 121 6.89 4.45 21.11
N ARG A 122 6.83 5.50 20.30
CA ARG A 122 5.61 6.22 19.90
C ARG A 122 5.20 5.83 18.49
N ASP A 123 3.94 6.08 18.16
CA ASP A 123 3.45 5.92 16.80
C ASP A 123 4.11 6.94 15.86
N SER A 124 4.27 6.54 14.60
CA SER A 124 4.84 7.36 13.54
C SER A 124 3.73 7.97 12.69
N MET A 125 3.98 9.10 12.02
CA MET A 125 2.99 9.70 11.12
C MET A 125 2.67 8.73 9.98
N PHE A 126 3.68 8.02 9.43
CA PHE A 126 3.44 6.97 8.44
C PHE A 126 2.51 5.87 8.95
N GLY A 127 2.75 5.33 10.15
CA GLY A 127 1.97 4.24 10.71
C GLY A 127 0.52 4.64 10.99
N LEU A 128 0.32 5.83 11.56
CA LEU A 128 -1.01 6.39 11.83
C LEU A 128 -1.78 6.65 10.52
N THR A 129 -1.15 7.30 9.53
CA THR A 129 -1.75 7.54 8.22
C THR A 129 -2.07 6.23 7.49
N LEU A 130 -1.19 5.23 7.57
CA LEU A 130 -1.47 3.92 7.00
C LEU A 130 -2.69 3.27 7.65
N GLY A 131 -2.84 3.40 8.97
CA GLY A 131 -4.03 2.96 9.70
C GLY A 131 -5.31 3.52 9.10
N LEU A 132 -5.39 4.84 8.90
CA LEU A 132 -6.56 5.50 8.29
C LEU A 132 -6.90 4.94 6.91
N ILE A 133 -5.88 4.75 6.06
CA ILE A 133 -6.09 4.24 4.71
C ILE A 133 -6.59 2.80 4.76
N LEU A 134 -6.03 1.97 5.64
CA LEU A 134 -6.43 0.58 5.79
C LEU A 134 -7.85 0.46 6.34
N ASP A 135 -8.24 1.31 7.29
CA ASP A 135 -9.61 1.36 7.83
C ASP A 135 -10.62 1.79 6.76
N GLN A 136 -10.25 2.73 5.87
CA GLN A 136 -11.10 3.09 4.72
C GLN A 136 -11.20 1.96 3.70
N LEU A 137 -10.10 1.24 3.46
CA LEU A 137 -10.06 0.15 2.48
C LEU A 137 -10.82 -1.09 2.94
N LEU A 138 -10.71 -1.41 4.23
CA LEU A 138 -11.31 -2.57 4.88
C LEU A 138 -11.85 -2.16 6.25
N PRO A 139 -13.05 -1.53 6.28
CA PRO A 139 -13.70 -1.18 7.52
C PRO A 139 -13.89 -2.39 8.42
N LEU A 140 -14.04 -2.14 9.72
CA LEU A 140 -14.29 -3.23 10.67
C LEU A 140 -15.61 -3.92 10.32
N PRO A 141 -15.79 -5.21 10.69
CA PRO A 141 -17.03 -5.94 10.39
C PRO A 141 -18.31 -5.30 10.96
N GLU A 142 -18.18 -4.41 11.94
CA GLU A 142 -19.27 -3.67 12.57
C GLU A 142 -19.69 -2.43 11.75
N ASP A 143 -18.81 -1.94 10.87
CA ASP A 143 -19.03 -0.77 10.03
C ASP A 143 -19.66 -1.13 8.68
N GLU A 144 -20.16 -0.12 7.97
CA GLU A 144 -20.62 -0.30 6.60
C GLU A 144 -19.44 -0.70 5.68
N PRO A 145 -19.63 -1.68 4.77
CA PRO A 145 -18.55 -2.08 3.87
C PRO A 145 -18.19 -0.93 2.93
N ALA A 146 -16.89 -0.74 2.70
CA ALA A 146 -16.39 0.29 1.80
C ALA A 146 -17.00 0.14 0.39
N THR A 147 -17.49 1.25 -0.15
CA THR A 147 -17.94 1.36 -1.53
C THR A 147 -16.75 1.18 -2.49
N LEU A 148 -17.03 0.82 -3.76
CA LEU A 148 -15.98 0.72 -4.78
C LEU A 148 -15.22 2.05 -4.99
N GLN A 149 -15.89 3.18 -4.79
CA GLN A 149 -15.27 4.50 -4.88
C GLN A 149 -14.30 4.72 -3.71
N GLU A 150 -14.71 4.41 -2.48
CA GLU A 150 -13.86 4.51 -1.29
C GLU A 150 -12.65 3.57 -1.38
N GLN A 151 -12.85 2.34 -1.87
CA GLN A 151 -11.75 1.39 -2.13
C GLN A 151 -10.77 1.94 -3.17
N LYS A 152 -11.27 2.51 -4.27
CA LYS A 152 -10.41 3.13 -5.29
C LYS A 152 -9.61 4.29 -4.72
N ASP A 153 -10.27 5.16 -3.96
CA ASP A 153 -9.63 6.34 -3.37
C ASP A 153 -8.59 5.93 -2.33
N GLY A 154 -8.91 4.98 -1.44
CA GLY A 154 -7.96 4.42 -0.47
C GLY A 154 -6.75 3.75 -1.12
N LEU A 155 -6.92 3.07 -2.27
CA LEU A 155 -5.79 2.49 -3.02
C LEU A 155 -4.90 3.59 -3.64
N MET A 156 -5.50 4.70 -4.13
CA MET A 156 -4.74 5.84 -4.64
C MET A 156 -3.98 6.57 -3.53
N ASP A 157 -4.60 6.68 -2.36
CA ASP A 157 -4.01 7.22 -1.14
C ASP A 157 -2.85 6.35 -0.64
N LEU A 158 -3.02 5.03 -0.64
CA LEU A 158 -1.94 4.08 -0.34
C LEU A 158 -0.76 4.25 -1.32
N LYS A 159 -1.05 4.43 -2.61
CA LYS A 159 -0.02 4.69 -3.63
C LYS A 159 0.75 5.97 -3.33
N LEU A 160 0.05 7.02 -2.90
CA LEU A 160 0.63 8.32 -2.56
C LEU A 160 1.50 8.22 -1.29
N LEU A 161 0.99 7.57 -0.23
CA LEU A 161 1.74 7.35 1.02
C LEU A 161 3.04 6.57 0.79
N LEU A 162 2.98 5.55 -0.06
CA LEU A 162 4.15 4.74 -0.42
C LEU A 162 5.10 5.44 -1.41
N ASN A 163 4.74 6.64 -1.87
CA ASN A 163 5.41 7.44 -2.90
C ASN A 163 5.80 6.61 -4.14
N ILE A 164 4.83 5.85 -4.67
CA ILE A 164 5.07 4.97 -5.80
C ILE A 164 5.13 5.80 -7.08
N SER A 165 6.34 5.95 -7.61
CA SER A 165 6.60 6.67 -8.86
C SER A 165 7.19 5.75 -9.93
N LYS A 166 6.79 5.98 -11.18
CA LYS A 166 7.44 5.39 -12.35
C LYS A 166 8.59 6.30 -12.75
N THR A 167 9.82 5.79 -12.74
CA THR A 167 10.99 6.56 -13.18
C THR A 167 11.33 6.23 -14.63
N GLY A 168 11.32 7.26 -15.50
CA GLY A 168 11.70 7.14 -16.91
C GLY A 168 10.65 6.48 -17.82
N ASN A 169 11.11 6.02 -18.98
CA ASN A 169 10.26 5.61 -20.09
C ASN A 169 9.64 4.20 -20.01
N ASP A 170 9.86 3.36 -18.98
CA ASP A 170 8.85 2.32 -18.60
C ASP A 170 9.20 1.28 -17.50
N ALA A 171 10.43 1.09 -17.01
CA ALA A 171 10.71 -0.18 -16.31
C ALA A 171 10.85 -0.14 -14.78
N ILE A 172 11.30 0.98 -14.19
CA ILE A 172 11.71 0.99 -12.77
C ILE A 172 10.70 1.74 -11.92
N VAL A 173 9.96 0.95 -11.14
CA VAL A 173 9.06 1.46 -10.12
C VAL A 173 9.82 1.56 -8.82
N LYS A 174 9.83 2.76 -8.24
CA LYS A 174 10.39 3.00 -6.91
C LYS A 174 9.27 3.09 -5.91
N VAL A 175 9.48 2.46 -4.75
CA VAL A 175 8.61 2.57 -3.58
C VAL A 175 9.47 3.13 -2.45
N GLU A 176 9.54 4.45 -2.36
CA GLU A 176 10.52 5.13 -1.50
C GLU A 176 10.35 4.75 -0.03
N ALA A 177 9.12 4.55 0.44
CA ALA A 177 8.85 4.12 1.82
C ALA A 177 9.53 2.78 2.16
N ILE A 178 9.61 1.85 1.20
CA ILE A 178 10.27 0.56 1.37
C ILE A 178 11.80 0.71 1.28
N GLU A 179 12.29 1.53 0.34
CA GLU A 179 13.72 1.80 0.17
C GLU A 179 14.33 2.49 1.41
N GLN A 180 13.58 3.43 1.99
CA GLN A 180 13.93 4.20 3.17
C GLN A 180 13.61 3.48 4.49
N THR A 181 13.14 2.23 4.44
CA THR A 181 12.81 1.40 5.62
C THR A 181 11.82 2.06 6.60
N GLN A 182 10.89 2.86 6.07
CA GLN A 182 9.86 3.55 6.87
C GLN A 182 8.70 2.63 7.27
N ILE A 183 8.59 1.47 6.61
CA ILE A 183 7.52 0.50 6.85
C ILE A 183 8.05 -0.63 7.72
N ASP A 184 7.39 -0.94 8.84
CA ASP A 184 7.72 -2.13 9.60
C ASP A 184 7.09 -3.40 8.97
N ALA A 185 7.49 -4.58 9.44
CA ALA A 185 6.97 -5.84 8.90
C ALA A 185 5.47 -6.02 9.18
N LYS A 186 4.94 -5.49 10.29
CA LYS A 186 3.53 -5.61 10.66
C LYS A 186 2.66 -4.79 9.71
N ALA A 187 3.02 -3.54 9.47
CA ALA A 187 2.40 -2.65 8.50
C ALA A 187 2.41 -3.28 7.09
N LEU A 188 3.54 -3.87 6.69
CA LEU A 188 3.65 -4.53 5.40
C LEU A 188 2.75 -5.78 5.29
N ALA A 189 2.62 -6.57 6.36
CA ALA A 189 1.67 -7.68 6.42
C ALA A 189 0.22 -7.20 6.29
N GLN A 190 -0.13 -6.11 6.98
CA GLN A 190 -1.46 -5.50 6.90
C GLN A 190 -1.76 -5.01 5.47
N ILE A 191 -0.83 -4.32 4.81
CA ILE A 191 -0.98 -3.92 3.41
C ILE A 191 -1.20 -5.13 2.51
N SER A 192 -0.40 -6.19 2.67
CA SER A 192 -0.53 -7.39 1.85
C SER A 192 -1.91 -8.06 2.02
N SER A 193 -2.32 -8.25 3.27
CA SER A 193 -3.62 -8.80 3.62
C SER A 193 -4.76 -7.95 3.04
N ALA A 194 -4.62 -6.63 3.14
CA ALA A 194 -5.62 -5.70 2.64
C ALA A 194 -5.79 -5.78 1.12
N LEU A 195 -4.67 -5.68 0.38
CA LEU A 195 -4.67 -5.81 -1.07
C LEU A 195 -5.24 -7.16 -1.53
N ARG A 196 -4.86 -8.26 -0.86
CA ARG A 196 -5.42 -9.58 -1.17
C ARG A 196 -6.93 -9.62 -0.97
N SER A 197 -7.44 -9.10 0.15
CA SER A 197 -8.86 -9.09 0.47
C SER A 197 -9.65 -8.27 -0.55
N ILE A 198 -9.22 -7.04 -0.85
CA ILE A 198 -9.86 -6.15 -1.84
C ILE A 198 -9.86 -6.79 -3.22
N HIS A 199 -8.72 -7.35 -3.64
CA HIS A 199 -8.62 -8.06 -4.92
C HIS A 199 -9.60 -9.23 -5.00
N SER A 200 -9.71 -10.03 -3.93
CA SER A 200 -10.62 -11.17 -3.87
C SER A 200 -12.08 -10.72 -3.97
N GLN A 201 -12.48 -9.73 -3.16
CA GLN A 201 -13.83 -9.18 -3.15
C GLN A 201 -14.23 -8.62 -4.52
N THR A 202 -13.38 -7.79 -5.12
CA THR A 202 -13.66 -7.11 -6.39
C THR A 202 -13.62 -8.06 -7.59
N ALA A 203 -12.81 -9.11 -7.56
CA ALA A 203 -12.79 -10.12 -8.61
C ALA A 203 -14.08 -10.96 -8.65
N ILE A 204 -14.80 -11.08 -7.52
CA ILE A 204 -16.05 -11.85 -7.43
C ILE A 204 -17.26 -11.02 -7.90
N GLN A 205 -17.23 -9.69 -7.75
CA GLN A 205 -18.39 -8.82 -7.96
C GLN A 205 -18.86 -8.65 -9.43
N GLY A 206 -18.21 -9.28 -10.41
CA GLY A 206 -18.61 -9.21 -11.82
C GLY A 206 -18.34 -7.84 -12.47
N ALA A 207 -18.26 -7.80 -13.80
CA ALA A 207 -17.88 -6.59 -14.55
C ALA A 207 -19.03 -5.60 -14.81
N ALA A 208 -20.22 -5.82 -14.25
CA ALA A 208 -21.38 -4.99 -14.48
C ALA A 208 -21.24 -3.66 -13.72
N GLY A 209 -21.18 -2.54 -14.45
CA GLY A 209 -21.16 -1.20 -13.87
C GLY A 209 -21.96 -0.24 -14.74
N THR A 210 -22.55 0.78 -14.12
CA THR A 210 -23.15 1.91 -14.83
C THR A 210 -22.06 2.71 -15.56
N PRO A 211 -22.32 3.20 -16.78
CA PRO A 211 -21.38 4.08 -17.47
C PRO A 211 -21.02 5.29 -16.59
N GLY A 212 -19.73 5.47 -16.30
CA GLY A 212 -19.21 6.57 -15.48
C GLY A 212 -19.00 6.26 -14.00
N SER A 213 -19.47 5.12 -13.48
CA SER A 213 -19.15 4.68 -12.11
C SER A 213 -17.86 3.88 -12.05
N VAL A 214 -17.22 3.84 -10.88
CA VAL A 214 -16.09 2.94 -10.63
C VAL A 214 -16.55 1.50 -10.77
N THR A 215 -15.81 0.69 -11.53
CA THR A 215 -16.12 -0.73 -11.71
C THR A 215 -15.23 -1.61 -10.83
N PRO A 216 -15.69 -2.81 -10.42
CA PRO A 216 -14.85 -3.76 -9.68
C PRO A 216 -13.54 -4.09 -10.42
N GLN A 217 -13.58 -4.12 -11.76
CA GLN A 217 -12.40 -4.31 -12.59
C GLN A 217 -11.36 -3.19 -12.42
N GLN A 218 -11.78 -1.93 -12.33
CA GLN A 218 -10.85 -0.81 -12.10
C GLN A 218 -10.14 -0.93 -10.75
N VAL A 219 -10.87 -1.26 -9.68
CA VAL A 219 -10.31 -1.46 -8.34
C VAL A 219 -9.38 -2.67 -8.31
N SER A 220 -9.80 -3.79 -8.89
CA SER A 220 -8.98 -5.00 -9.01
C SER A 220 -7.68 -4.73 -9.77
N LEU A 221 -7.71 -4.01 -10.90
CA LEU A 221 -6.50 -3.63 -11.66
C LEU A 221 -5.56 -2.75 -10.84
N LEU A 222 -6.08 -1.72 -10.16
CA LEU A 222 -5.28 -0.86 -9.30
C LEU A 222 -4.63 -1.64 -8.15
N CYS A 223 -5.38 -2.55 -7.53
CA CYS A 223 -4.86 -3.42 -6.51
C CYS A 223 -3.73 -4.31 -7.03
N ARG A 224 -3.90 -4.90 -8.22
CA ARG A 224 -2.87 -5.73 -8.86
C ARG A 224 -1.61 -4.94 -9.16
N ASP A 225 -1.74 -3.71 -9.64
CA ASP A 225 -0.61 -2.81 -9.89
C ASP A 225 0.13 -2.48 -8.60
N LEU A 226 -0.57 -2.16 -7.51
CA LEU A 226 0.06 -1.88 -6.22
C LEU A 226 0.76 -3.09 -5.62
N THR A 227 0.08 -4.25 -5.58
CA THR A 227 0.69 -5.52 -5.14
C THR A 227 1.97 -5.80 -5.93
N SER A 228 1.93 -5.59 -7.24
CA SER A 228 3.05 -5.78 -8.14
C SER A 228 4.23 -4.87 -7.82
N TYR A 229 3.97 -3.58 -7.61
CA TYR A 229 5.01 -2.58 -7.30
C TYR A 229 5.64 -2.81 -5.94
N ILE A 230 4.82 -3.14 -4.94
CA ILE A 230 5.29 -3.41 -3.57
C ILE A 230 6.11 -4.71 -3.54
N ALA A 231 5.62 -5.78 -4.16
CA ALA A 231 6.34 -7.06 -4.21
C ALA A 231 7.73 -6.90 -4.86
N PHE A 232 7.79 -6.17 -5.99
CA PHE A 232 9.06 -5.86 -6.65
C PHE A 232 10.01 -5.11 -5.72
N ALA A 233 9.55 -4.03 -5.10
CA ALA A 233 10.37 -3.23 -4.19
C ALA A 233 10.84 -4.04 -2.97
N CYS A 234 9.98 -4.90 -2.42
CA CYS A 234 10.35 -5.81 -1.34
C CYS A 234 11.44 -6.81 -1.75
N GLU A 235 11.39 -7.35 -2.97
CA GLU A 235 12.41 -8.29 -3.47
C GLU A 235 13.76 -7.61 -3.72
N GLN A 236 13.74 -6.38 -4.23
CA GLN A 236 14.93 -5.58 -4.49
C GLN A 236 15.58 -5.04 -3.21
N GLN A 237 14.86 -5.04 -2.09
CA GLN A 237 15.38 -4.57 -0.82
C GLN A 237 16.43 -5.55 -0.26
N THR A 238 17.70 -5.16 -0.35
CA THR A 238 18.83 -5.98 0.12
C THR A 238 19.07 -5.85 1.63
N LYS A 239 18.67 -4.73 2.24
CA LYS A 239 18.91 -4.45 3.65
C LYS A 239 17.97 -5.23 4.58
N ASN A 240 16.72 -5.41 4.17
CA ASN A 240 15.69 -6.04 5.00
C ASN A 240 14.99 -7.18 4.25
N LYS A 241 15.57 -8.38 4.37
CA LYS A 241 15.01 -9.60 3.75
C LYS A 241 13.62 -9.96 4.29
N MET A 242 13.24 -9.45 5.46
CA MET A 242 11.92 -9.72 6.04
C MET A 242 10.80 -9.10 5.21
N TYR A 243 11.03 -8.02 4.46
CA TYR A 243 9.97 -7.41 3.66
C TYR A 243 9.43 -8.35 2.59
N TRP A 244 10.31 -8.99 1.82
CA TRP A 244 9.89 -9.99 0.84
C TRP A 244 9.26 -11.21 1.51
N GLN A 245 9.83 -11.66 2.64
CA GLN A 245 9.26 -12.77 3.42
C GLN A 245 7.81 -12.47 3.82
N THR A 246 7.58 -11.31 4.43
CA THR A 246 6.29 -10.92 4.97
C THR A 246 5.27 -10.57 3.89
N PHE A 247 5.65 -9.77 2.89
CA PHE A 247 4.71 -9.36 1.85
C PHE A 247 4.40 -10.48 0.86
N VAL A 248 5.41 -11.21 0.39
CA VAL A 248 5.24 -12.20 -0.69
C VAL A 248 5.07 -13.60 -0.14
N LYS A 249 6.05 -14.09 0.63
CA LYS A 249 6.10 -15.51 1.00
C LYS A 249 5.03 -15.88 2.03
N ASP A 250 4.84 -15.08 3.08
CA ASP A 250 3.86 -15.38 4.12
C ASP A 250 2.43 -15.30 3.55
N THR A 251 2.13 -14.26 2.76
CA THR A 251 0.86 -14.12 2.03
C THR A 251 0.59 -15.32 1.11
N MET A 252 1.59 -15.77 0.34
CA MET A 252 1.45 -16.96 -0.49
C MET A 252 1.16 -18.19 0.37
N GLN A 253 1.90 -18.40 1.46
CA GLN A 253 1.68 -19.52 2.36
C GLN A 253 0.29 -19.50 2.98
N GLU A 254 -0.26 -18.33 3.30
CA GLU A 254 -1.64 -18.20 3.78
C GLU A 254 -2.66 -18.58 2.70
N ILE A 255 -2.45 -18.17 1.44
CA ILE A 255 -3.29 -18.58 0.30
C ILE A 255 -3.29 -20.11 0.14
N LEU A 256 -2.13 -20.73 0.32
CA LEU A 256 -1.95 -22.18 0.19
C LEU A 256 -2.55 -22.94 1.38
N ARG A 257 -2.31 -22.47 2.63
CA ARG A 257 -2.79 -23.13 3.86
C ARG A 257 -4.31 -23.14 3.98
N GLY A 258 -4.99 -22.11 3.46
CA GLY A 258 -6.45 -22.03 3.49
C GLY A 258 -7.17 -23.12 2.68
N LYS A 259 -6.45 -24.00 1.96
CA LYS A 259 -7.01 -24.97 1.02
C LYS A 259 -6.71 -26.39 1.45
N SER A 260 -7.58 -26.95 2.30
CA SER A 260 -7.55 -28.38 2.66
C SER A 260 -8.31 -29.27 1.66
N THR A 261 -9.14 -28.71 0.77
CA THR A 261 -10.02 -29.48 -0.11
C THR A 261 -10.24 -28.84 -1.50
N SER A 262 -9.37 -29.22 -2.44
CA SER A 262 -9.64 -29.48 -3.87
C SER A 262 -10.03 -28.39 -4.90
N ALA A 263 -9.95 -27.09 -4.66
CA ALA A 263 -9.86 -26.13 -5.78
C ALA A 263 -9.33 -24.78 -5.35
N TRP A 264 -8.41 -24.20 -6.13
CA TRP A 264 -8.01 -22.82 -5.93
C TRP A 264 -9.12 -21.90 -6.41
N SER A 265 -9.43 -20.85 -5.64
CA SER A 265 -10.33 -19.82 -6.15
C SER A 265 -9.64 -19.07 -7.33
N ARG A 266 -10.41 -18.70 -8.35
CA ARG A 266 -9.90 -17.88 -9.46
C ARG A 266 -9.28 -16.57 -8.98
N PRO A 267 -9.83 -15.84 -7.99
CA PRO A 267 -9.19 -14.64 -7.45
C PRO A 267 -7.82 -14.89 -6.83
N ASP A 268 -7.63 -15.98 -6.08
CA ASP A 268 -6.32 -16.32 -5.51
C ASP A 268 -5.29 -16.63 -6.60
N ILE A 269 -5.70 -17.37 -7.63
CA ILE A 269 -4.85 -17.66 -8.79
C ILE A 269 -4.38 -16.35 -9.42
N VAL A 270 -5.31 -15.43 -9.71
CA VAL A 270 -4.96 -14.15 -10.33
C VAL A 270 -4.04 -13.34 -9.43
N PHE A 271 -4.27 -13.32 -8.12
CA PHE A 271 -3.40 -12.61 -7.17
C PHE A 271 -1.97 -13.20 -7.16
N LEU A 272 -1.84 -14.53 -7.11
CA LEU A 272 -0.55 -15.21 -7.20
C LEU A 272 0.15 -14.96 -8.53
N SER A 273 -0.59 -14.95 -9.64
CA SER A 273 -0.04 -14.56 -10.94
C SER A 273 0.48 -13.12 -10.96
N CYS A 274 -0.11 -12.20 -10.18
CA CYS A 274 0.40 -10.82 -10.06
C CYS A 274 1.71 -10.75 -9.26
N LEU A 275 1.80 -11.52 -8.17
CA LEU A 275 3.06 -11.67 -7.43
C LEU A 275 4.15 -12.26 -8.33
N ALA A 276 3.81 -13.25 -9.17
CA ALA A 276 4.74 -13.85 -10.11
C ALA A 276 5.16 -12.91 -11.25
N SER A 277 4.24 -12.13 -11.81
CA SER A 277 4.53 -11.27 -12.97
C SER A 277 5.44 -10.08 -12.65
N CYS A 278 5.43 -9.65 -11.38
CA CYS A 278 6.00 -8.36 -10.99
C CYS A 278 6.95 -8.44 -9.81
N GLY A 279 6.87 -9.47 -8.96
CA GLY A 279 7.65 -9.53 -7.73
C GLY A 279 9.16 -9.69 -7.92
N GLY A 280 9.62 -10.06 -9.12
CA GLY A 280 11.02 -10.39 -9.40
C GLY A 280 11.25 -11.90 -9.54
N VAL A 281 12.50 -12.32 -9.77
CA VAL A 281 12.85 -13.72 -10.05
C VAL A 281 12.53 -14.62 -8.86
N LYS A 282 12.76 -14.16 -7.63
CA LYS A 282 12.51 -14.96 -6.42
C LYS A 282 11.02 -15.18 -6.24
N SER A 283 10.21 -14.14 -6.43
CA SER A 283 8.76 -14.20 -6.34
C SER A 283 8.17 -15.09 -7.43
N LEU A 284 8.64 -14.95 -8.68
CA LEU A 284 8.24 -15.82 -9.79
C LEU A 284 8.53 -17.30 -9.47
N LYS A 285 9.78 -17.60 -9.10
CA LYS A 285 10.20 -18.96 -8.76
C LYS A 285 9.37 -19.52 -7.61
N LEU A 286 9.22 -18.76 -6.53
CA LEU A 286 8.46 -19.19 -5.36
C LEU A 286 7.02 -19.53 -5.73
N VAL A 287 6.35 -18.67 -6.49
CA VAL A 287 4.96 -18.88 -6.92
C VAL A 287 4.87 -20.12 -7.82
N LEU A 288 5.75 -20.29 -8.81
CA LEU A 288 5.74 -21.46 -9.69
C LEU A 288 5.97 -22.76 -8.92
N ASP A 289 6.99 -22.80 -8.05
CA ASP A 289 7.36 -23.99 -7.28
C ASP A 289 6.21 -24.49 -6.39
N HIS A 290 5.40 -23.58 -5.84
CA HIS A 290 4.32 -23.94 -4.92
C HIS A 290 2.93 -24.01 -5.57
N SER A 291 2.73 -23.32 -6.69
CA SER A 291 1.41 -23.21 -7.33
C SER A 291 1.22 -24.16 -8.48
N LEU A 292 2.28 -24.44 -9.26
CA LEU A 292 2.15 -25.22 -10.48
C LEU A 292 1.88 -26.71 -10.21
N PRO A 293 2.59 -27.40 -9.28
CA PRO A 293 2.35 -28.82 -9.00
C PRO A 293 0.88 -29.16 -8.67
N PRO A 294 0.20 -28.50 -7.70
CA PRO A 294 -1.17 -28.86 -7.37
C PRO A 294 -2.17 -28.56 -8.50
N LEU A 295 -1.88 -27.58 -9.37
CA LEU A 295 -2.72 -27.32 -10.54
C LEU A 295 -2.57 -28.45 -11.59
N LEU A 296 -1.34 -28.95 -11.77
CA LEU A 296 -1.06 -30.07 -12.68
C LEU A 296 -1.64 -31.39 -12.15
N GLU A 297 -1.56 -31.65 -10.85
CA GLU A 297 -2.16 -32.83 -10.21
C GLU A 297 -3.67 -32.89 -10.48
N VAL A 298 -4.40 -31.78 -10.30
CA VAL A 298 -5.85 -31.73 -10.59
C VAL A 298 -6.16 -32.06 -12.06
N VAL A 299 -5.31 -31.61 -13.00
CA VAL A 299 -5.49 -31.91 -14.43
C VAL A 299 -5.13 -33.35 -14.74
N ALA A 300 -4.08 -33.91 -14.12
CA ALA A 300 -3.59 -35.26 -14.37
C ALA A 300 -4.48 -36.36 -13.75
N GLU A 301 -5.03 -36.12 -12.56
CA GLU A 301 -5.93 -37.05 -11.85
C GLU A 301 -7.34 -37.13 -12.47
N THR A 302 -7.64 -36.26 -13.42
CA THR A 302 -8.93 -36.25 -14.10
C THR A 302 -8.99 -37.37 -15.14
N ASP A 303 -9.40 -38.56 -14.72
CA ASP A 303 -9.85 -39.60 -15.65
C ASP A 303 -11.22 -39.22 -16.21
N LEU A 304 -11.21 -38.67 -17.43
CA LEU A 304 -12.39 -38.27 -18.18
C LEU A 304 -13.32 -39.45 -18.54
N ASN A 305 -12.88 -40.69 -18.36
CA ASN A 305 -13.64 -41.89 -18.71
C ASN A 305 -14.31 -42.58 -17.51
N SER A 306 -14.11 -42.07 -16.28
CA SER A 306 -14.74 -42.65 -15.09
C SER A 306 -16.26 -42.38 -15.08
N ALA A 307 -17.05 -43.46 -15.02
CA ALA A 307 -18.50 -43.40 -14.88
C ALA A 307 -18.88 -42.96 -13.46
N GLU A 308 -18.88 -41.65 -13.22
CA GLU A 308 -19.29 -41.04 -11.97
C GLU A 308 -20.65 -40.34 -12.07
N ASP A 309 -21.25 -40.03 -10.92
CA ASP A 309 -22.50 -39.25 -10.81
C ASP A 309 -22.32 -37.82 -11.36
N ASP A 310 -23.39 -37.24 -11.94
CA ASP A 310 -23.38 -35.94 -12.63
C ASP A 310 -22.86 -34.81 -11.73
N PHE A 311 -23.15 -34.87 -10.42
CA PHE A 311 -22.69 -33.87 -9.46
C PHE A 311 -21.17 -33.88 -9.24
N THR A 312 -20.54 -35.06 -9.16
CA THR A 312 -19.08 -35.15 -8.99
C THR A 312 -18.36 -34.81 -10.29
N ALA A 313 -18.95 -35.17 -11.43
CA ALA A 313 -18.46 -34.77 -12.74
C ALA A 313 -18.44 -33.23 -12.91
N ALA A 314 -19.50 -32.52 -12.52
CA ALA A 314 -19.57 -31.06 -12.61
C ALA A 314 -18.54 -30.36 -11.69
N LYS A 315 -18.37 -30.86 -10.46
CA LYS A 315 -17.37 -30.36 -9.52
C LYS A 315 -15.95 -30.56 -10.05
N ARG A 316 -15.67 -31.74 -10.63
CA ARG A 316 -14.38 -32.06 -11.26
C ARG A 316 -14.12 -31.18 -12.48
N ALA A 317 -15.09 -31.02 -13.37
CA ALA A 317 -14.97 -30.14 -14.54
C ALA A 317 -14.66 -28.69 -14.15
N THR A 318 -15.28 -28.20 -13.07
CA THR A 318 -15.02 -26.86 -12.52
C THR A 318 -13.60 -26.75 -11.95
N ALA A 319 -13.14 -27.78 -11.24
CA ALA A 319 -11.77 -27.84 -10.71
C ALA A 319 -10.73 -27.84 -11.85
N VAL A 320 -10.91 -28.68 -12.87
CA VAL A 320 -10.05 -28.74 -14.06
C VAL A 320 -10.03 -27.42 -14.82
N SER A 321 -11.20 -26.83 -15.08
CA SER A 321 -11.32 -25.52 -15.73
C SER A 321 -10.54 -24.45 -14.97
N THR A 322 -10.63 -24.46 -13.64
CA THR A 322 -9.93 -23.50 -12.80
C THR A 322 -8.43 -23.76 -12.74
N SER A 323 -7.99 -25.02 -12.75
CA SER A 323 -6.58 -25.38 -12.84
C SER A 323 -5.96 -24.99 -14.17
N LEU A 324 -6.64 -25.24 -15.29
CA LEU A 324 -6.19 -24.82 -16.62
C LEU A 324 -6.10 -23.30 -16.73
N PHE A 325 -7.09 -22.58 -16.17
CA PHE A 325 -7.02 -21.13 -16.05
C PHE A 325 -5.79 -20.68 -15.25
N GLY A 326 -5.49 -21.35 -14.13
CA GLY A 326 -4.32 -21.05 -13.31
C GLY A 326 -3.00 -21.29 -14.01
N ILE A 327 -2.86 -22.41 -14.73
CA ILE A 327 -1.68 -22.70 -15.54
C ILE A 327 -1.49 -21.61 -16.59
N ALA A 328 -2.55 -21.24 -17.33
CA ALA A 328 -2.48 -20.19 -18.34
C ALA A 328 -2.09 -18.82 -17.74
N ALA A 329 -2.66 -18.46 -16.58
CA ALA A 329 -2.35 -17.21 -15.89
C ALA A 329 -0.89 -17.17 -15.39
N LEU A 330 -0.36 -18.27 -14.88
CA LEU A 330 1.04 -18.38 -14.48
C LEU A 330 2.00 -18.30 -15.69
N CYS A 331 1.68 -18.95 -16.81
CA CYS A 331 2.45 -18.83 -18.04
C CYS A 331 2.49 -17.38 -18.56
N ALA A 332 1.35 -16.66 -18.52
CA ALA A 332 1.30 -15.25 -18.87
C ALA A 332 2.12 -14.38 -17.90
N ALA A 333 2.15 -14.73 -16.61
CA ALA A 333 2.98 -14.07 -15.62
C ALA A 333 4.47 -14.28 -15.89
N VAL A 334 4.90 -15.48 -16.26
CA VAL A 334 6.29 -15.78 -16.69
C VAL A 334 6.68 -14.89 -17.86
N GLN A 335 5.85 -14.83 -18.90
CA GLN A 335 6.11 -14.00 -20.08
C GLN A 335 6.23 -12.51 -19.72
N THR A 336 5.33 -12.02 -18.85
CA THR A 336 5.36 -10.63 -18.38
C THR A 336 6.63 -10.34 -17.58
N SER A 337 7.02 -11.25 -16.69
CA SER A 337 8.23 -11.11 -15.89
C SER A 337 9.49 -11.15 -16.75
N ALA A 338 9.52 -11.98 -17.80
CA ALA A 338 10.64 -12.06 -18.74
C ALA A 338 10.81 -10.75 -19.52
N ASN A 339 9.71 -10.14 -19.97
CA ASN A 339 9.73 -8.88 -20.72
C ASN A 339 10.18 -7.67 -19.89
N ARG A 340 10.09 -7.72 -18.55
CA ARG A 340 10.44 -6.61 -17.66
C ARG A 340 11.89 -6.58 -17.20
N GLN A 341 12.67 -7.61 -17.50
CA GLN A 341 14.07 -7.67 -17.07
C GLN A 341 14.93 -6.73 -17.93
N PRO A 342 15.59 -5.71 -17.33
CA PRO A 342 16.41 -4.75 -18.07
C PRO A 342 17.74 -5.34 -18.57
N ALA A 343 18.11 -6.53 -18.12
CA ALA A 343 19.19 -7.34 -18.66
C ALA A 343 18.62 -8.75 -18.86
N GLY A 344 18.70 -9.28 -20.07
CA GLY A 344 18.16 -10.59 -20.41
C GLY A 344 18.55 -11.62 -19.36
N VAL A 345 17.54 -12.17 -18.67
CA VAL A 345 17.70 -13.49 -18.07
C VAL A 345 18.12 -14.36 -19.23
N VAL A 346 19.34 -14.87 -19.18
CA VAL A 346 19.69 -16.06 -19.95
C VAL A 346 18.77 -17.13 -19.38
N LEU A 347 17.59 -17.28 -20.00
CA LEU A 347 16.82 -18.49 -19.85
C LEU A 347 17.81 -19.56 -20.30
N ASP A 348 18.25 -20.40 -19.36
CA ASP A 348 19.01 -21.58 -19.75
C ASP A 348 18.24 -22.24 -20.91
N PRO A 349 18.92 -22.55 -22.02
CA PRO A 349 18.26 -23.11 -23.18
C PRO A 349 17.41 -24.29 -22.73
N HIS A 350 16.20 -24.37 -23.30
CA HIS A 350 15.28 -25.44 -22.99
C HIS A 350 16.05 -26.77 -23.07
N PRO A 351 15.87 -27.76 -22.18
CA PRO A 351 16.61 -29.03 -22.23
C PRO A 351 16.38 -29.87 -23.51
N LEU A 352 15.59 -29.36 -24.46
CA LEU A 352 15.36 -29.92 -25.79
C LEU A 352 16.01 -29.08 -26.90
N GLN A 353 16.59 -27.93 -26.57
CA GLN A 353 17.56 -27.19 -27.38
C GLN A 353 18.95 -27.75 -27.07
N SER A 354 19.15 -29.04 -27.36
CA SER A 354 20.48 -29.59 -27.58
C SER A 354 20.79 -29.46 -29.07
N ASP A 355 22.00 -29.00 -29.38
CA ASP A 355 22.57 -28.77 -30.72
C ASP A 355 22.18 -29.79 -31.81
#